data_AF-A0A345R6I5-F1
#
_entry.id   AF-A0A345R6I5-F1
#
_cell.length_a   1.000
_cell.length_b   1.000
_cell.length_c   1.000
_cell.angle_alpha   90.00
_cell.angle_beta   90.00
_cell.angle_gamma   90.00
#
_symmetry.space_group_name_H-M   'P 1'
#
loop_
_entity.id
_entity.type
_entity.pdbx_description
1 polymer ?
#
loop_
_entity_poly.entity_id
_entity_poly.type
_entity_poly.pdbx_seq_one_letter_code
_entity_poly.pdbx_strand_id
1 'polypeptide(L)'
;MEFDLQSQPEIVQQVAGYALQGWELAQGWLLSPAAWSQFGLLIAAFLLAVLAVRRLRPAITRFLTPPEGQTSIIAATRRFFLGFVPLLLPVLAYVFTAIGESVVVSLFDSGAVIAFGKRVFLFLAARILVREVIRDPFLKVLGKYVLLPVAALHAVGLLDEVIGGLSAMNVQLGNISLSLMALVRGLIAGSLLFWLGRWSNDQSAALISQQEELRPATRQLAVKAAEIAIFGLAFILLMNIMGISLTSLAVLGGAIGVGLGFGLQKIAANFISGVILLLEGQATVGDYVALDDGPNKYTSDVLFLILNALKDTNIEIPFPQRVVELKGEVRTKSV
;
A
#
# COMPACT_ATOMS: atom_id res chain seq x y z
N MET A 1 43.74 30.85 -12.50
CA MET A 1 44.21 30.26 -11.23
C MET A 1 44.07 28.76 -11.39
N GLU A 2 45.14 28.08 -11.78
CA GLU A 2 45.18 26.62 -11.71
C GLU A 2 45.28 26.25 -10.23
N PHE A 3 44.17 25.82 -9.64
CA PHE A 3 44.20 25.23 -8.31
C PHE A 3 44.91 23.87 -8.44
N ASP A 4 45.99 23.67 -7.70
CA ASP A 4 46.65 22.37 -7.62
C ASP A 4 45.75 21.39 -6.86
N LEU A 5 44.90 20.69 -7.61
CA LEU A 5 43.94 19.72 -7.09
C LEU A 5 44.60 18.37 -6.79
N GLN A 6 45.81 18.10 -7.31
CA GLN A 6 46.44 16.77 -7.20
C GLN A 6 46.96 16.48 -5.78
N SER A 7 47.24 17.51 -4.99
CA SER A 7 47.66 17.40 -3.58
C SER A 7 46.48 17.31 -2.58
N GLN A 8 45.24 17.41 -3.06
CA GLN A 8 44.05 17.42 -2.20
C GLN A 8 43.46 16.01 -1.99
N PRO A 9 42.71 15.77 -0.90
CA PRO A 9 42.01 14.50 -0.68
C PRO A 9 41.10 14.12 -1.85
N GLU A 10 40.93 12.83 -2.11
CA GLU A 10 40.15 12.30 -3.25
C GLU A 10 38.72 12.87 -3.33
N ILE A 11 38.08 13.08 -2.18
CA ILE A 11 36.75 13.71 -2.08
C ILE A 11 36.77 15.15 -2.60
N VAL A 12 37.82 15.92 -2.29
CA VAL A 12 37.97 17.31 -2.74
C VAL A 12 38.21 17.36 -4.24
N GLN A 13 38.97 16.40 -4.79
CA GLN A 13 39.18 16.28 -6.24
C GLN A 13 37.87 15.96 -6.97
N GLN A 14 37.06 15.04 -6.44
CA GLN A 14 35.75 14.70 -7.00
C GLN A 14 34.78 15.90 -6.97
N VAL A 15 34.69 16.58 -5.83
CA VAL A 15 33.83 17.78 -5.68
C VAL A 15 34.28 18.89 -6.63
N ALA A 16 35.59 19.12 -6.76
CA ALA A 16 36.14 20.08 -7.70
C ALA A 16 35.84 19.68 -9.15
N GLY A 17 35.93 18.39 -9.48
CA GLY A 17 35.54 17.85 -10.79
C GLY A 17 34.09 18.16 -11.16
N TYR A 18 33.14 17.91 -10.26
CA TYR A 18 31.73 18.25 -10.49
C TYR A 18 31.51 19.77 -10.59
N ALA A 19 32.23 20.57 -9.79
CA ALA A 19 32.14 22.02 -9.87
C ALA A 19 32.67 22.57 -11.20
N LEU A 20 33.78 22.02 -11.70
CA LEU A 20 34.35 22.37 -13.00
C LEU A 20 33.43 21.94 -14.14
N GLN A 21 32.86 20.73 -14.09
CA GLN A 21 31.87 20.28 -15.07
C GLN A 21 30.64 21.19 -15.11
N GLY A 22 30.12 21.59 -13.94
CA GLY A 22 29.02 22.56 -13.86
C GLY A 22 29.39 23.93 -14.42
N TRP A 23 30.63 24.37 -14.20
CA TRP A 23 31.16 25.61 -14.74
C TRP A 23 31.29 25.57 -16.26
N GLU A 24 31.82 24.49 -16.82
CA GLU A 24 31.94 24.29 -18.27
C GLU A 24 30.56 24.24 -18.94
N LEU A 25 29.59 23.55 -18.34
CA LEU A 25 28.19 23.55 -18.80
C LEU A 25 27.60 24.97 -18.81
N ALA A 26 27.79 25.72 -17.72
CA ALA A 26 27.29 27.09 -17.62
C ALA A 26 27.93 28.02 -18.66
N GLN A 27 29.24 27.91 -18.89
CA GLN A 27 29.95 28.65 -19.93
C GLN A 27 29.43 28.27 -21.33
N GLY A 28 29.23 26.98 -21.60
CA GLY A 28 28.67 26.49 -22.86
C GLY A 28 27.27 27.04 -23.13
N TRP A 29 26.45 27.20 -22.09
CA TRP A 29 25.13 27.83 -22.23
C TRP A 29 25.22 29.34 -22.41
N LEU A 30 26.08 30.05 -21.67
CA LEU A 30 26.23 31.50 -21.78
C LEU A 30 26.73 31.94 -23.16
N LEU A 31 27.61 31.15 -23.77
CA LEU A 31 28.23 31.46 -25.06
C LEU A 31 27.40 30.97 -26.27
N SER A 32 26.36 30.16 -26.05
CA SER A 32 25.55 29.57 -27.11
C SER A 32 24.28 30.38 -27.40
N PRO A 33 24.09 30.92 -28.62
CA PRO A 33 22.84 31.58 -29.01
C PRO A 33 21.60 30.68 -28.86
N ALA A 34 21.77 29.37 -29.09
CA ALA A 34 20.71 28.38 -28.92
C ALA A 34 20.24 28.30 -27.46
N ALA A 35 21.17 28.35 -26.50
CA ALA A 35 20.84 28.31 -25.07
C ALA A 35 20.04 29.56 -24.63
N TRP A 36 20.34 30.74 -25.15
CA TRP A 36 19.56 31.96 -24.88
C TRP A 36 18.11 31.85 -25.37
N SER A 37 17.90 31.22 -26.54
CA SER A 37 16.54 30.93 -27.03
C SER A 37 15.79 29.96 -26.11
N GLN A 38 16.49 28.96 -25.56
CA GLN A 38 15.94 28.02 -24.58
C GLN A 38 15.57 28.71 -23.26
N PHE A 39 16.41 29.63 -22.75
CA PHE A 39 16.08 30.45 -21.59
C PHE A 39 14.86 31.35 -21.84
N GLY A 40 14.79 31.97 -23.02
CA GLY A 40 13.62 32.74 -23.44
C GLY A 40 12.34 31.91 -23.42
N LEU A 41 12.39 30.68 -23.94
CA LEU A 41 11.27 29.75 -23.90
C LEU A 41 10.90 29.35 -22.47
N LEU A 42 11.87 29.06 -21.60
CA LEU A 42 11.60 28.73 -20.19
C LEU A 42 10.89 29.87 -19.47
N ILE A 43 11.33 31.12 -19.69
CA ILE A 43 10.68 32.30 -19.14
C ILE A 43 9.26 32.43 -19.70
N ALA A 44 9.08 32.29 -21.02
CA ALA A 44 7.77 32.34 -21.65
C ALA A 44 6.82 31.26 -21.11
N ALA A 45 7.28 30.01 -20.99
CA ALA A 45 6.53 28.90 -20.42
C ALA A 45 6.16 29.15 -18.95
N PHE A 46 7.08 29.71 -18.15
CA PHE A 46 6.80 30.08 -16.77
C PHE A 46 5.76 31.22 -16.68
N LEU A 47 5.87 32.25 -17.51
CA LEU A 47 4.89 33.34 -17.56
C LEU A 47 3.51 32.85 -18.00
N LEU A 48 3.45 31.98 -19.00
CA LEU A 48 2.22 31.30 -19.42
C LEU A 48 1.64 30.46 -18.28
N ALA A 49 2.48 29.75 -17.51
CA ALA A 49 2.05 29.03 -16.32
C ALA A 49 1.46 29.96 -15.27
N VAL A 50 2.10 31.10 -14.98
CA VAL A 50 1.57 32.11 -14.04
C VAL A 50 0.22 32.65 -14.52
N LEU A 51 0.09 32.97 -15.81
CA LEU A 51 -1.16 33.47 -16.39
C LEU A 51 -2.27 32.42 -16.32
N ALA A 52 -1.96 31.17 -16.69
CA ALA A 52 -2.88 30.05 -16.61
C ALA A 52 -3.32 29.79 -15.17
N VAL A 53 -2.40 29.78 -14.20
CA VAL A 53 -2.73 29.64 -12.77
C VAL A 53 -3.61 30.78 -12.29
N ARG A 54 -3.31 32.04 -12.67
CA ARG A 54 -4.17 33.20 -12.31
C ARG A 54 -5.60 33.03 -12.80
N ARG A 55 -5.80 32.42 -13.98
CA ARG A 55 -7.12 32.17 -14.55
C ARG A 55 -7.83 30.94 -13.97
N LEU A 56 -7.08 29.84 -13.77
CA LEU A 56 -7.60 28.54 -13.36
C LEU A 56 -7.82 28.43 -11.85
N ARG A 57 -6.92 29.00 -11.03
CA ARG A 57 -7.00 28.95 -9.57
C ARG A 57 -8.35 29.38 -9.01
N PRO A 58 -8.97 30.53 -9.38
CA PRO A 58 -10.27 30.91 -8.84
C PRO A 58 -11.38 29.96 -9.26
N ALA A 59 -11.34 29.42 -10.48
CA ALA A 59 -12.33 28.44 -10.96
C ALA A 59 -12.21 27.10 -10.21
N ILE A 60 -10.98 26.58 -10.08
CA ILE A 60 -10.68 25.33 -9.40
C ILE A 60 -11.02 25.42 -7.91
N THR A 61 -10.59 26.49 -7.23
CA THR A 61 -10.89 26.67 -5.81
C THR A 61 -12.40 26.83 -5.57
N ARG A 62 -13.12 27.59 -6.40
CA ARG A 62 -14.58 27.71 -6.29
C ARG A 62 -15.28 26.36 -6.47
N PHE A 63 -14.84 25.53 -7.41
CA PHE A 63 -15.44 24.22 -7.67
C PHE A 63 -15.13 23.20 -6.56
N LEU A 64 -13.91 23.26 -6.02
CA LEU A 64 -13.42 22.35 -5.00
C LEU A 64 -13.74 22.79 -3.56
N THR A 65 -14.16 24.02 -3.30
CA THR A 65 -14.62 24.43 -1.96
C THR A 65 -15.99 23.82 -1.66
N PRO A 66 -16.11 22.90 -0.68
CA PRO A 66 -17.41 22.38 -0.30
C PRO A 66 -18.21 23.43 0.48
N PRO A 67 -19.56 23.42 0.40
CA PRO A 67 -20.41 24.24 1.26
C PRO A 67 -20.11 23.99 2.73
N GLU A 68 -20.23 25.04 3.56
CA GLU A 68 -19.97 24.95 5.00
C GLU A 68 -20.87 23.90 5.67
N GLY A 69 -20.31 23.11 6.59
CA GLY A 69 -21.06 22.11 7.37
C GLY A 69 -21.29 20.76 6.69
N GLN A 70 -20.97 20.57 5.40
CA GLN A 70 -21.14 19.26 4.76
C GLN A 70 -19.99 18.29 5.08
N THR A 71 -20.35 17.12 5.62
CA THR A 71 -19.45 16.00 5.96
C THR A 71 -19.53 14.85 4.96
N SER A 72 -20.22 15.04 3.83
CA SER A 72 -20.36 14.02 2.80
C SER A 72 -19.00 13.57 2.24
N ILE A 73 -18.93 12.35 1.72
CA ILE A 73 -17.74 11.79 1.08
C ILE A 73 -17.22 12.72 -0.03
N ILE A 74 -18.14 13.35 -0.78
CA ILE A 74 -17.83 14.32 -1.83
C ILE A 74 -17.11 15.55 -1.26
N ALA A 75 -17.54 16.06 -0.09
CA ALA A 75 -16.89 17.18 0.57
C ALA A 75 -15.47 16.83 1.05
N ALA A 76 -15.26 15.60 1.53
CA ALA A 76 -13.92 15.11 1.91
C ALA A 76 -12.97 15.05 0.69
N THR A 77 -13.44 14.46 -0.41
CA THR A 77 -12.69 14.38 -1.68
C THR A 77 -12.33 15.76 -2.22
N ARG A 78 -13.28 16.71 -2.17
CA ARG A 78 -13.07 18.10 -2.56
C ARG A 78 -11.98 18.79 -1.73
N ARG A 79 -12.01 18.66 -0.40
CA ARG A 79 -10.97 19.19 0.51
C ARG A 79 -9.60 18.57 0.26
N PHE A 80 -9.56 17.29 -0.09
CA PHE A 80 -8.31 16.62 -0.46
C PHE A 80 -7.68 17.28 -1.70
N PHE A 81 -8.44 17.44 -2.79
CA PHE A 81 -7.93 18.08 -4.01
C PHE A 81 -7.57 19.56 -3.85
N LEU A 82 -8.24 20.31 -2.95
CA LEU A 82 -7.84 21.68 -2.62
C LEU A 82 -6.39 21.76 -2.12
N GLY A 83 -5.92 20.73 -1.42
CA GLY A 83 -4.54 20.65 -0.96
C GLY A 83 -3.51 20.69 -2.10
N PHE A 84 -3.88 20.26 -3.32
CA PHE A 84 -2.99 20.17 -4.47
C PHE A 84 -2.96 21.44 -5.33
N VAL A 85 -3.81 22.43 -5.04
CA VAL A 85 -3.87 23.69 -5.81
C VAL A 85 -2.51 24.40 -5.93
N PRO A 86 -1.64 24.45 -4.89
CA PRO A 86 -0.31 25.04 -5.00
C PRO A 86 0.60 24.36 -6.04
N LEU A 87 0.38 23.08 -6.36
CA LEU A 87 1.17 22.35 -7.36
C LEU A 87 0.84 22.75 -8.80
N LEU A 88 -0.26 23.47 -9.03
CA LEU A 88 -0.63 23.90 -10.38
C LEU A 88 0.47 24.71 -11.07
N LEU A 89 1.17 25.59 -10.33
CA LEU A 89 2.22 26.42 -10.92
C LEU A 89 3.42 25.61 -11.45
N PRO A 90 4.15 24.83 -10.63
CA PRO A 90 5.30 24.07 -11.13
C PRO A 90 4.90 23.00 -12.15
N VAL A 91 3.70 22.40 -12.01
CA VAL A 91 3.21 21.40 -12.96
C VAL A 91 2.89 22.04 -14.31
N LEU A 92 2.18 23.17 -14.34
CA LEU A 92 1.90 23.87 -15.60
C LEU A 92 3.18 24.42 -16.24
N ALA A 93 4.12 24.92 -15.44
CA ALA A 93 5.43 25.35 -15.94
C ALA A 93 6.19 24.18 -16.61
N TYR A 94 6.18 23.00 -15.98
CA TYR A 94 6.75 21.79 -16.58
C TYR A 94 6.05 21.41 -17.88
N VAL A 95 4.71 21.39 -17.90
CA VAL A 95 3.92 21.00 -19.08
C VAL A 95 4.14 21.98 -20.23
N PHE A 96 4.08 23.29 -20.00
CA PHE A 96 4.32 24.28 -21.06
C PHE A 96 5.77 24.24 -21.57
N THR A 97 6.72 23.95 -20.69
CA THR A 97 8.11 23.75 -21.08
C THR A 97 8.26 22.51 -21.97
N ALA A 98 7.61 21.39 -21.61
CA ALA A 98 7.63 20.15 -22.40
C ALA A 98 6.97 20.33 -23.79
N ILE A 99 5.90 21.13 -23.87
CA ILE A 99 5.30 21.48 -25.16
C ILE A 99 6.28 22.30 -26.02
N GLY A 100 6.91 23.32 -25.43
CA GLY A 100 7.88 24.16 -26.12
C GLY A 100 9.21 23.46 -26.47
N GLU A 101 9.54 22.36 -25.79
CA GLU A 101 10.73 21.55 -26.06
C GLU A 101 10.75 21.03 -27.50
N SER A 102 9.62 20.50 -27.98
CA SER A 102 9.49 20.01 -29.37
C SER A 102 9.92 21.06 -30.41
N VAL A 103 9.55 22.32 -30.19
CA VAL A 103 9.86 23.44 -31.09
C VAL A 103 11.35 23.75 -31.06
N VAL A 104 11.95 23.83 -29.88
CA VAL A 104 13.37 24.21 -29.75
C VAL A 104 14.31 23.10 -30.17
N VAL A 105 14.01 21.84 -29.82
CA VAL A 105 14.79 20.69 -30.27
C VAL A 105 14.80 20.63 -31.80
N SER A 106 13.67 20.90 -32.45
CA SER A 106 13.61 20.92 -33.92
C SER A 106 14.41 22.06 -34.57
N LEU A 107 14.60 23.19 -33.87
CA LEU A 107 15.26 24.38 -34.41
C LEU A 107 16.76 24.43 -34.14
N PHE A 108 17.21 23.86 -33.01
CA PHE A 108 18.59 24.03 -32.51
C PHE A 108 19.30 22.72 -32.18
N ASP A 109 18.65 21.57 -32.37
CA ASP A 109 19.18 20.21 -32.07
C ASP A 109 19.75 20.07 -30.65
N SER A 110 19.26 20.89 -29.72
CA SER A 110 19.76 20.97 -28.34
C SER A 110 18.60 21.24 -27.40
N GLY A 111 18.51 20.42 -26.34
CA GLY A 111 17.47 20.53 -25.30
C GLY A 111 18.03 20.62 -23.88
N ALA A 112 19.34 20.86 -23.71
CA ALA A 112 20.00 20.76 -22.41
C ALA A 112 19.45 21.76 -21.37
N VAL A 113 19.24 23.03 -21.75
CA VAL A 113 18.72 24.06 -20.85
C VAL A 113 17.25 23.78 -20.52
N ILE A 114 16.47 23.32 -21.50
CA ILE A 114 15.07 22.93 -21.30
C ILE A 114 14.96 21.74 -20.33
N ALA A 115 15.79 20.72 -20.51
CA ALA A 115 15.87 19.57 -19.62
C ALA A 115 16.22 20.02 -18.19
N PHE A 116 17.19 20.91 -18.02
CA PHE A 116 17.52 21.51 -16.73
C PHE A 116 16.31 22.24 -16.11
N GLY A 117 15.66 23.13 -16.88
CA GLY A 117 14.47 23.86 -16.43
C GLY A 117 13.34 22.93 -15.98
N LYS A 118 13.07 21.86 -16.73
CA LYS A 118 12.10 20.81 -16.33
C LYS A 118 12.47 20.17 -14.99
N ARG A 119 13.74 19.82 -14.77
CA ARG A 119 14.19 19.23 -13.51
C ARG A 119 14.03 20.22 -12.34
N VAL A 120 14.27 21.51 -12.56
CA VAL A 120 14.03 22.57 -11.56
C VAL A 120 12.54 22.71 -11.23
N PHE A 121 11.65 22.68 -12.23
CA PHE A 121 10.21 22.72 -12.00
C PHE A 121 9.71 21.48 -11.23
N LEU A 122 10.26 20.30 -11.51
CA LEU A 122 9.98 19.10 -10.73
C LEU A 122 10.47 19.22 -9.28
N PHE A 123 11.64 19.81 -9.04
CA PHE A 123 12.12 20.08 -7.68
C PHE A 123 11.19 21.05 -6.94
N LEU A 124 10.74 22.12 -7.59
CA LEU A 124 9.75 23.05 -7.02
C LEU A 124 8.42 22.34 -6.71
N ALA A 125 7.95 21.46 -7.59
CA ALA A 125 6.77 20.63 -7.34
C ALA A 125 6.97 19.72 -6.12
N ALA A 126 8.09 19.01 -6.03
CA ALA A 126 8.42 18.17 -4.88
C ALA A 126 8.48 18.98 -3.57
N ARG A 127 9.09 20.17 -3.61
CA ARG A 127 9.15 21.08 -2.46
C ARG A 127 7.77 21.55 -2.00
N ILE A 128 6.92 21.95 -2.92
CA ILE A 128 5.54 22.37 -2.62
C ILE A 128 4.73 21.18 -2.10
N LEU A 129 4.89 19.99 -2.70
CA LEU A 129 4.24 18.76 -2.25
C LEU A 129 4.55 18.49 -0.77
N VAL A 130 5.83 18.50 -0.38
CA VAL A 130 6.26 18.21 0.99
C VAL A 130 5.85 19.31 1.98
N ARG A 131 5.86 20.57 1.54
CA ARG A 131 5.58 21.71 2.44
C ARG A 131 4.10 21.97 2.66
N GLU A 132 3.29 21.87 1.59
CA GLU A 132 1.91 22.39 1.55
C GLU A 132 0.86 21.28 1.38
N VAL A 133 1.20 20.18 0.70
CA VAL A 133 0.23 19.12 0.37
C VAL A 133 0.25 17.99 1.39
N ILE A 134 1.46 17.51 1.74
CA ILE A 134 1.62 16.40 2.68
C ILE A 134 1.34 16.88 4.11
N ARG A 135 0.28 16.34 4.70
CA ARG A 135 -0.16 16.64 6.07
C ARG A 135 0.26 15.57 7.08
N ASP A 136 0.35 14.32 6.64
CA ASP A 136 0.75 13.20 7.51
C ASP A 136 2.20 13.41 8.01
N PRO A 137 2.46 13.32 9.33
CA PRO A 137 3.78 13.60 9.90
C PRO A 137 4.88 12.69 9.35
N PHE A 138 4.58 11.40 9.17
CA PHE A 138 5.54 10.42 8.70
C PHE A 138 5.87 10.65 7.22
N LEU A 139 4.86 10.85 6.38
CA LEU A 139 5.07 11.19 4.97
C LEU A 139 5.82 12.52 4.81
N LYS A 140 5.66 13.46 5.74
CA LYS A 140 6.40 14.73 5.73
C LYS A 140 7.88 14.54 6.06
N VAL A 141 8.20 13.64 6.98
CA VAL A 141 9.58 13.25 7.30
C VAL A 141 10.21 12.56 6.08
N LEU A 142 9.54 11.57 5.49
CA LEU A 142 10.01 10.95 4.24
C LEU A 142 10.17 11.97 3.12
N GLY A 143 9.20 12.88 2.97
CA GLY A 143 9.25 13.96 2.00
C GLY A 143 10.50 14.85 2.20
N LYS A 144 10.80 15.21 3.44
CA LYS A 144 11.92 16.10 3.76
C LYS A 144 13.29 15.44 3.61
N TYR A 145 13.44 14.19 4.05
CA TYR A 145 14.74 13.52 4.12
C TYR A 145 15.02 12.54 2.99
N VAL A 146 14.00 12.18 2.20
CA VAL A 146 14.15 11.28 1.05
C VAL A 146 13.77 12.02 -0.23
N LEU A 147 12.51 12.45 -0.37
CA LEU A 147 12.02 13.01 -1.63
C LEU A 147 12.75 14.30 -2.02
N LEU A 148 12.97 15.22 -1.08
CA LEU A 148 13.64 16.49 -1.36
C LEU A 148 15.11 16.32 -1.77
N PRO A 149 15.95 15.55 -1.04
CA PRO A 149 17.31 15.27 -1.48
C PRO A 149 17.36 14.57 -2.84
N VAL A 150 16.50 13.57 -3.08
CA VAL A 150 16.43 12.87 -4.38
C VAL A 150 16.04 13.84 -5.50
N ALA A 151 15.02 14.68 -5.27
CA ALA A 151 14.60 15.69 -6.24
C ALA A 151 15.69 16.75 -6.48
N ALA A 152 16.49 17.10 -5.47
CA ALA A 152 17.62 18.00 -5.61
C ALA A 152 18.76 17.36 -6.44
N LEU A 153 19.11 16.11 -6.17
CA LEU A 153 20.09 15.35 -6.97
C LEU A 153 19.63 15.23 -8.42
N HIS A 154 18.34 14.98 -8.64
CA HIS A 154 17.74 14.97 -9.99
C HIS A 154 17.79 16.35 -10.65
N ALA A 155 17.56 17.43 -9.90
CA ALA A 155 17.65 18.81 -10.40
C ALA A 155 19.04 19.15 -10.94
N VAL A 156 20.08 18.74 -10.20
CA VAL A 156 21.47 18.96 -10.59
C VAL A 156 21.94 17.95 -11.66
N GLY A 157 21.22 16.84 -11.83
CA GLY A 157 21.56 15.80 -12.79
C GLY A 157 22.63 14.82 -12.30
N LEU A 158 22.76 14.66 -10.99
CA LEU A 158 23.69 13.72 -10.33
C LEU A 158 22.98 12.46 -9.83
N LEU A 159 21.66 12.35 -10.03
CA LEU A 159 20.88 11.26 -9.48
C LEU A 159 21.31 9.91 -10.07
N ASP A 160 21.56 9.85 -11.37
CA ASP A 160 21.90 8.61 -12.06
C ASP A 160 23.29 8.12 -11.67
N GLU A 161 24.26 9.03 -11.51
CA GLU A 161 25.60 8.74 -10.99
C GLU A 161 25.55 8.22 -9.56
N VAL A 162 24.76 8.86 -8.69
CA VAL A 162 24.57 8.40 -7.30
C VAL A 162 23.92 7.01 -7.28
N ILE A 163 22.86 6.78 -8.06
CA ILE A 163 22.21 5.47 -8.15
C ILE A 163 23.20 4.42 -8.68
N GLY A 164 23.99 4.76 -9.70
CA GLY A 164 25.02 3.90 -10.27
C GLY A 164 26.08 3.53 -9.23
N GLY A 165 26.60 4.51 -8.49
CA GLY A 165 27.56 4.29 -7.41
C GLY A 165 27.01 3.39 -6.30
N LEU A 166 25.79 3.67 -5.82
CA LEU A 166 25.13 2.83 -4.81
C LEU A 166 24.83 1.40 -5.30
N SER A 167 24.60 1.23 -6.61
CA SER A 167 24.34 -0.09 -7.21
C SER A 167 25.61 -0.90 -7.43
N ALA A 168 26.75 -0.23 -7.64
CA ALA A 168 28.05 -0.88 -7.77
C ALA A 168 28.58 -1.40 -6.43
N MET A 169 28.22 -0.74 -5.33
CA MET A 169 28.59 -1.13 -3.96
C MET A 169 27.79 -2.37 -3.52
N ASN A 170 28.35 -3.55 -3.73
CA ASN A 170 27.75 -4.83 -3.35
C ASN A 170 28.42 -5.42 -2.12
N VAL A 171 27.60 -5.84 -1.15
CA VAL A 171 28.02 -6.62 0.02
C VAL A 171 27.58 -8.06 -0.19
N GLN A 172 28.53 -8.99 -0.16
CA GLN A 172 28.25 -10.42 -0.27
C GLN A 172 28.14 -11.03 1.13
N LEU A 173 27.00 -11.64 1.43
CA LEU A 173 26.70 -12.32 2.69
C LEU A 173 26.30 -13.76 2.37
N GLY A 174 27.28 -14.66 2.35
CA GLY A 174 27.07 -16.05 1.93
C GLY A 174 26.55 -16.13 0.50
N ASN A 175 25.32 -16.63 0.32
CA ASN A 175 24.68 -16.76 -1.00
C ASN A 175 23.83 -15.54 -1.39
N ILE A 176 23.81 -14.49 -0.56
CA ILE A 176 23.02 -13.28 -0.81
C ILE A 176 23.95 -12.15 -1.20
N SER A 177 23.75 -11.58 -2.38
CA SER A 177 24.37 -10.32 -2.80
C SER A 177 23.39 -9.17 -2.57
N LEU A 178 23.73 -8.26 -1.66
CA LEU A 178 22.95 -7.07 -1.38
C LEU A 178 23.73 -5.83 -1.82
N SER A 179 23.17 -5.09 -2.77
CA SER A 179 23.68 -3.76 -3.12
C SER A 179 23.28 -2.74 -2.06
N LEU A 180 24.10 -1.70 -1.87
CA LEU A 180 23.73 -0.58 -1.03
C LEU A 180 22.44 0.09 -1.54
N MET A 181 22.23 0.10 -2.86
CA MET A 181 20.97 0.54 -3.45
C MET A 181 19.77 -0.32 -3.02
N ALA A 182 19.94 -1.66 -2.89
CA ALA A 182 18.88 -2.53 -2.38
C ALA A 182 18.54 -2.21 -0.92
N LEU A 183 19.53 -1.87 -0.09
CA LEU A 183 19.30 -1.40 1.28
C LEU A 183 18.55 -0.06 1.31
N VAL A 184 18.94 0.90 0.47
CA VAL A 184 18.26 2.20 0.38
C VAL A 184 16.81 2.02 -0.11
N ARG A 185 16.59 1.24 -1.17
CA ARG A 185 15.25 0.90 -1.67
C ARG A 185 14.43 0.18 -0.61
N GLY A 186 15.02 -0.78 0.09
CA GLY A 186 14.40 -1.51 1.20
C GLY A 186 14.02 -0.60 2.36
N LEU A 187 14.87 0.35 2.73
CA LEU A 187 14.56 1.31 3.79
C LEU A 187 13.39 2.22 3.40
N ILE A 188 13.42 2.79 2.19
CA ILE A 188 12.37 3.68 1.69
C ILE A 188 11.04 2.92 1.53
N ALA A 189 11.08 1.79 0.82
CA ALA A 189 9.90 0.97 0.57
C ALA A 189 9.37 0.35 1.85
N GLY A 190 10.24 -0.15 2.74
CA GLY A 190 9.86 -0.73 4.03
C GLY A 190 9.20 0.30 4.93
N SER A 191 9.73 1.53 4.96
CA SER A 191 9.11 2.65 5.67
C SER A 191 7.69 2.93 5.14
N LEU A 192 7.53 3.04 3.82
CA LEU A 192 6.23 3.29 3.18
C LEU A 192 5.25 2.14 3.37
N LEU A 193 5.68 0.90 3.16
CA LEU A 193 4.87 -0.31 3.34
C LEU A 193 4.44 -0.49 4.79
N PHE A 194 5.31 -0.17 5.75
CA PHE A 194 4.96 -0.22 7.17
C PHE A 194 3.92 0.84 7.55
N TRP A 195 4.04 2.05 7.01
CA TRP A 195 3.02 3.09 7.19
C TRP A 195 1.68 2.70 6.55
N LEU A 196 1.70 2.21 5.31
CA LEU A 196 0.52 1.69 4.61
C LEU A 196 -0.10 0.50 5.34
N GLY A 197 0.73 -0.43 5.82
CA GLY A 197 0.30 -1.61 6.55
C GLY A 197 -0.37 -1.26 7.86
N ARG A 198 0.22 -0.33 8.63
CA ARG A 198 -0.42 0.20 9.85
C ARG A 198 -1.74 0.89 9.53
N TRP A 199 -1.75 1.81 8.57
CA TRP A 199 -2.98 2.51 8.18
C TRP A 199 -4.07 1.53 7.75
N SER A 200 -3.74 0.55 6.89
CA SER A 200 -4.66 -0.48 6.43
C SER A 200 -5.18 -1.35 7.59
N ASN A 201 -4.30 -1.72 8.52
CA ASN A 201 -4.66 -2.49 9.70
C ASN A 201 -5.59 -1.71 10.63
N ASP A 202 -5.31 -0.44 10.90
CA ASP A 202 -6.13 0.42 11.75
C ASP A 202 -7.54 0.60 11.15
N GLN A 203 -7.62 0.82 9.83
CA GLN A 203 -8.90 0.89 9.12
C GLN A 203 -9.66 -0.44 9.16
N SER A 204 -8.98 -1.56 8.90
CA SER A 204 -9.59 -2.90 8.95
C SER A 204 -10.09 -3.23 10.34
N ALA A 205 -9.29 -2.92 11.37
CA ALA A 205 -9.65 -3.12 12.76
C ALA A 205 -10.86 -2.28 13.17
N ALA A 206 -10.92 -1.01 12.73
CA ALA A 206 -12.06 -0.15 12.99
C ALA A 206 -13.34 -0.68 12.33
N LEU A 207 -13.27 -1.14 11.07
CA LEU A 207 -14.41 -1.71 10.35
C LEU A 207 -14.92 -3.00 11.00
N ILE A 208 -14.02 -3.91 11.36
CA ILE A 208 -14.37 -5.17 12.04
C ILE A 208 -14.94 -4.89 13.44
N SER A 209 -14.42 -3.87 14.13
CA SER A 209 -14.86 -3.54 15.48
C SER A 209 -16.22 -2.85 15.55
N GLN A 210 -16.72 -2.29 14.46
CA GLN A 210 -18.05 -1.71 14.38
C GLN A 210 -19.16 -2.76 14.14
N GLN A 211 -18.79 -4.01 13.84
CA GLN A 211 -19.75 -5.10 13.60
C GLN A 211 -20.28 -5.66 14.93
N GLU A 212 -21.37 -5.09 15.45
CA GLU A 212 -22.01 -5.49 16.71
C GLU A 212 -22.60 -6.92 16.69
N GLU A 213 -22.92 -7.44 15.51
CA GLU A 213 -23.42 -8.81 15.33
C GLU A 213 -22.36 -9.88 15.63
N LEU A 214 -21.07 -9.54 15.54
CA LEU A 214 -19.99 -10.46 15.80
C LEU A 214 -19.69 -10.56 17.30
N ARG A 215 -19.62 -11.80 17.80
CA ARG A 215 -19.14 -12.09 19.16
C ARG A 215 -17.75 -11.45 19.37
N PRO A 216 -17.45 -10.93 20.58
CA PRO A 216 -16.18 -10.26 20.86
C PRO A 216 -14.94 -11.10 20.50
N ALA A 217 -14.97 -12.41 20.77
CA ALA A 217 -13.87 -13.32 20.44
C ALA A 217 -13.64 -13.44 18.92
N THR A 218 -14.72 -13.54 18.13
CA THR A 218 -14.65 -13.62 16.66
C THR A 218 -14.09 -12.33 16.08
N ARG A 219 -14.51 -11.18 16.62
CA ARG A 219 -14.01 -9.86 16.24
C ARG A 219 -12.49 -9.75 16.47
N GLN A 220 -12.02 -10.13 17.67
CA GLN A 220 -10.59 -10.10 17.98
C GLN A 220 -9.78 -11.03 17.07
N LEU A 221 -10.28 -12.25 16.83
CA LEU A 221 -9.65 -13.19 15.91
C LEU A 221 -9.56 -12.63 14.49
N ALA A 222 -10.64 -12.01 13.99
CA ALA A 222 -10.67 -11.41 12.66
C ALA A 222 -9.69 -10.23 12.52
N VAL A 223 -9.61 -9.35 13.52
CA VAL A 223 -8.62 -8.26 13.54
C VAL A 223 -7.19 -8.82 13.50
N LYS A 224 -6.88 -9.84 14.31
CA LYS A 224 -5.55 -10.45 14.31
C LYS A 224 -5.22 -11.21 13.04
N ALA A 225 -6.20 -11.87 12.43
CA ALA A 225 -6.02 -12.52 11.13
C ALA A 225 -5.72 -11.47 10.03
N ALA A 226 -6.45 -10.35 10.01
CA ALA A 226 -6.21 -9.25 9.08
C ALA A 226 -4.82 -8.62 9.31
N GLU A 227 -4.42 -8.39 10.56
CA GLU A 227 -3.10 -7.86 10.92
C GLU A 227 -1.97 -8.75 10.37
N ILE A 228 -2.04 -10.06 10.62
CA ILE A 228 -1.06 -11.04 10.12
C ILE A 228 -1.03 -11.04 8.58
N ALA A 229 -2.19 -10.99 7.93
CA ALA A 229 -2.26 -10.99 6.47
C ALA A 229 -1.66 -9.70 5.86
N ILE A 230 -1.99 -8.53 6.42
CA ILE A 230 -1.52 -7.23 5.94
C ILE A 230 0.01 -7.11 6.10
N PHE A 231 0.54 -7.41 7.28
CA PHE A 231 1.98 -7.33 7.51
C PHE A 231 2.75 -8.45 6.82
N GLY A 232 2.17 -9.65 6.70
CA GLY A 232 2.74 -10.75 5.91
C GLY A 232 2.88 -10.39 4.44
N LEU A 233 1.84 -9.80 3.84
CA LEU A 233 1.88 -9.32 2.45
C LEU A 233 2.90 -8.19 2.29
N ALA A 234 2.91 -7.21 3.20
CA ALA A 234 3.88 -6.11 3.18
C ALA A 234 5.33 -6.63 3.26
N PHE A 235 5.58 -7.66 4.06
CA PHE A 235 6.89 -8.29 4.17
C PHE A 235 7.32 -8.99 2.87
N ILE A 236 6.42 -9.75 2.23
CA ILE A 236 6.70 -10.40 0.94
C ILE A 236 7.01 -9.35 -0.15
N LEU A 237 6.21 -8.27 -0.20
CA LEU A 237 6.45 -7.16 -1.12
C LEU A 237 7.81 -6.48 -0.85
N LEU A 238 8.16 -6.28 0.42
CA LEU A 238 9.45 -5.69 0.79
C LEU A 238 10.63 -6.55 0.34
N MET A 239 10.56 -7.87 0.56
CA MET A 239 11.59 -8.82 0.11
C MET A 239 11.75 -8.78 -1.42
N ASN A 240 10.63 -8.72 -2.16
CA ASN A 240 10.66 -8.58 -3.61
C ASN A 240 11.34 -7.26 -4.06
N ILE A 241 11.00 -6.13 -3.42
CA ILE A 241 11.61 -4.82 -3.72
C ILE A 241 13.11 -4.79 -3.43
N MET A 242 13.55 -5.50 -2.38
CA MET A 242 14.96 -5.66 -2.05
C MET A 242 15.70 -6.64 -2.99
N GLY A 243 14.99 -7.33 -3.89
CA GLY A 243 15.56 -8.33 -4.77
C GLY A 243 15.93 -9.64 -4.06
N ILE A 244 15.42 -9.86 -2.85
CA ILE A 244 15.67 -11.09 -2.08
C ILE A 244 14.76 -12.19 -2.63
N SER A 245 15.33 -13.36 -2.89
CA SER A 245 14.58 -14.49 -3.44
C SER A 245 13.52 -14.97 -2.45
N LEU A 246 12.27 -15.04 -2.92
CA LEU A 246 11.15 -15.54 -2.12
C LEU A 246 11.11 -17.07 -2.07
N THR A 247 12.01 -17.78 -2.75
CA THR A 247 11.97 -19.24 -2.90
C THR A 247 11.99 -19.96 -1.56
N SER A 248 12.92 -19.62 -0.67
CA SER A 248 13.00 -20.25 0.66
C SER A 248 11.75 -19.97 1.51
N LEU A 249 11.22 -18.74 1.42
CA LEU A 249 9.97 -18.36 2.08
C LEU A 249 8.77 -19.08 1.48
N ALA A 250 8.73 -19.29 0.16
CA ALA A 250 7.66 -20.00 -0.52
C ALA A 250 7.67 -21.50 -0.15
N VAL A 251 8.84 -22.11 0.00
CA VAL A 251 8.97 -23.50 0.47
C VAL A 251 8.47 -23.62 1.92
N LEU A 252 8.96 -22.76 2.82
CA LEU A 252 8.51 -22.74 4.23
C LEU A 252 7.02 -22.42 4.36
N GLY A 253 6.56 -21.38 3.67
CA GLY A 253 5.18 -20.95 3.62
C GLY A 253 4.26 -22.01 3.01
N GLY A 254 4.74 -22.74 2.00
CA GLY A 254 4.06 -23.90 1.43
C GLY A 254 3.89 -25.03 2.45
N ALA A 255 4.96 -25.37 3.20
CA ALA A 255 4.87 -26.38 4.25
C ALA A 255 3.89 -25.97 5.37
N ILE A 256 3.95 -24.71 5.82
CA ILE A 256 2.99 -24.15 6.80
C ILE A 256 1.56 -24.19 6.24
N GLY A 257 1.38 -23.79 4.97
CA GLY A 257 0.09 -23.79 4.28
C GLY A 257 -0.52 -25.19 4.16
N VAL A 258 0.29 -26.20 3.83
CA VAL A 258 -0.13 -27.60 3.81
C VAL A 258 -0.52 -28.09 5.21
N GLY A 259 0.28 -27.76 6.24
CA GLY A 259 -0.03 -28.12 7.63
C GLY A 259 -1.35 -27.51 8.12
N LEU A 260 -1.57 -26.22 7.84
CA LEU A 260 -2.84 -25.54 8.13
C LEU A 260 -4.00 -26.15 7.31
N GLY A 261 -3.77 -26.47 6.03
CA GLY A 261 -4.75 -27.11 5.15
C GLY A 261 -5.23 -28.45 5.71
N PHE A 262 -4.32 -29.31 6.18
CA PHE A 262 -4.70 -30.56 6.86
C PHE A 262 -5.46 -30.31 8.17
N GLY A 263 -5.08 -29.29 8.95
CA GLY A 263 -5.79 -28.91 10.18
C GLY A 263 -7.22 -28.41 9.93
N LEU A 264 -7.45 -27.69 8.83
CA LEU A 264 -8.76 -27.15 8.44
C LEU A 264 -9.57 -28.10 7.55
N GLN A 265 -9.01 -29.23 7.11
CA GLN A 265 -9.60 -30.14 6.13
C GLN A 265 -11.04 -30.53 6.48
N LYS A 266 -11.29 -30.92 7.74
CA LYS A 266 -12.63 -31.33 8.19
C LYS A 266 -13.63 -30.18 8.16
N ILE A 267 -13.20 -28.96 8.49
CA ILE A 267 -14.06 -27.76 8.45
C ILE A 267 -14.43 -27.45 7.00
N ALA A 268 -13.44 -27.47 6.10
CA ALA A 268 -13.67 -27.23 4.68
C ALA A 268 -14.60 -28.28 4.06
N ALA A 269 -14.38 -29.57 4.37
CA ALA A 269 -15.25 -30.65 3.91
C ALA A 269 -16.70 -30.46 4.38
N ASN A 270 -16.91 -30.16 5.66
CA ASN A 270 -18.25 -29.90 6.21
C ASN A 270 -18.92 -28.68 5.57
N PHE A 271 -18.16 -27.61 5.31
CA PHE A 271 -18.68 -26.41 4.63
C PHE A 271 -19.08 -26.70 3.19
N ILE A 272 -18.22 -27.39 2.41
CA ILE A 272 -18.49 -27.78 1.03
C ILE A 272 -19.72 -28.69 0.97
N SER A 273 -19.82 -29.69 1.85
CA SER A 273 -21.02 -30.54 1.96
C SER A 273 -22.28 -29.72 2.22
N GLY A 274 -22.20 -28.73 3.11
CA GLY A 274 -23.32 -27.81 3.37
C GLY A 274 -23.74 -27.00 2.14
N VAL A 275 -22.78 -26.45 1.38
CA VAL A 275 -23.07 -25.71 0.13
C VAL A 275 -23.69 -26.64 -0.93
N ILE A 276 -23.15 -27.85 -1.11
CA ILE A 276 -23.66 -28.84 -2.06
C ILE A 276 -25.10 -29.22 -1.72
N LEU A 277 -25.40 -29.50 -0.45
CA LEU A 277 -26.75 -29.83 0.00
C LEU A 277 -27.77 -28.73 -0.32
N LEU A 278 -27.38 -27.47 -0.12
CA LEU A 278 -28.23 -26.30 -0.45
C LEU A 278 -28.43 -26.14 -1.96
N LEU A 279 -27.42 -26.45 -2.77
CA LEU A 279 -27.48 -26.36 -4.23
C LEU A 279 -28.28 -27.50 -4.86
N GLU A 280 -28.14 -28.72 -4.35
CA GLU A 280 -28.83 -29.91 -4.86
C GLU A 280 -30.28 -30.03 -4.38
N GLY A 281 -30.68 -29.22 -3.39
CA GLY A 281 -32.07 -29.19 -2.90
C GLY A 281 -32.52 -30.47 -2.19
N GLN A 282 -31.59 -31.31 -1.71
CA GLN A 282 -31.92 -32.55 -0.99
C GLN A 282 -32.44 -32.30 0.45
N ALA A 283 -32.22 -31.10 0.98
CA ALA A 283 -32.78 -30.64 2.25
C ALA A 283 -32.97 -29.11 2.23
N THR A 284 -34.23 -28.66 2.22
CA THR A 284 -34.60 -27.24 2.29
C THR A 284 -34.86 -26.83 3.75
N VAL A 285 -34.68 -25.55 4.10
CA VAL A 285 -35.03 -25.04 5.44
C VAL A 285 -36.53 -25.23 5.67
N GLY A 286 -36.90 -26.22 6.48
CA GLY A 286 -38.29 -26.62 6.75
C GLY A 286 -38.61 -28.09 6.43
N ASP A 287 -37.72 -28.81 5.75
CA ASP A 287 -37.91 -30.23 5.44
C ASP A 287 -37.60 -31.13 6.65
N TYR A 288 -38.47 -32.13 6.87
CA TYR A 288 -38.22 -33.20 7.84
C TYR A 288 -37.22 -34.19 7.26
N VAL A 289 -35.93 -33.97 7.56
CA VAL A 289 -34.88 -34.90 7.16
C VAL A 289 -34.82 -36.03 8.20
N ALA A 290 -35.26 -37.24 7.81
CA ALA A 290 -34.97 -38.44 8.59
C ALA A 290 -33.50 -38.78 8.38
N LEU A 291 -32.65 -38.47 9.36
CA LEU A 291 -31.35 -39.10 9.46
C LEU A 291 -31.62 -40.59 9.65
N ASP A 292 -31.27 -41.41 8.66
CA ASP A 292 -31.25 -42.86 8.80
C ASP A 292 -30.21 -43.18 9.87
N ASP A 293 -30.66 -43.25 11.13
CA ASP A 293 -29.98 -43.93 12.21
C ASP A 293 -29.94 -45.42 11.82
N GLY A 294 -29.02 -45.76 10.92
CA GLY A 294 -28.91 -47.08 10.34
C GLY A 294 -28.83 -48.20 11.40
N PRO A 295 -28.94 -49.47 10.99
CA PRO A 295 -29.21 -50.62 11.88
C PRO A 295 -28.15 -50.91 12.97
N ASN A 296 -27.07 -50.14 13.07
CA ASN A 296 -25.99 -50.28 14.05
C ASN A 296 -25.92 -49.11 15.04
N LYS A 297 -27.05 -48.77 15.68
CA LYS A 297 -27.03 -47.86 16.83
C LYS A 297 -26.44 -48.58 18.04
N TYR A 298 -25.17 -48.31 18.34
CA TYR A 298 -24.59 -48.61 19.64
C TYR A 298 -25.18 -47.63 20.67
N THR A 299 -26.34 -47.98 21.23
CA THR A 299 -26.64 -47.59 22.62
C THR A 299 -25.58 -48.26 23.47
N SER A 300 -24.67 -47.49 24.03
CA SER A 300 -23.72 -48.01 25.00
C SER A 300 -24.50 -48.43 26.24
N ASP A 301 -24.56 -49.73 26.53
CA ASP A 301 -25.11 -50.27 27.78
C ASP A 301 -24.47 -49.61 29.01
N VAL A 302 -23.22 -49.14 28.86
CA VAL A 302 -22.48 -48.41 29.90
C VAL A 302 -23.14 -47.07 30.24
N LEU A 303 -23.66 -46.33 29.25
CA LEU A 303 -24.37 -45.06 29.49
C LEU A 303 -25.69 -45.29 30.26
N PHE A 304 -26.36 -46.41 30.00
CA PHE A 304 -27.59 -46.78 30.71
C PHE A 304 -27.30 -47.27 32.15
N LEU A 305 -26.22 -48.03 32.35
CA LEU A 305 -25.76 -48.45 33.67
C LEU A 305 -25.29 -47.26 34.52
N ILE A 306 -24.56 -46.30 33.92
CA ILE A 306 -24.15 -45.06 34.59
C ILE A 306 -25.39 -44.24 34.99
N LEU A 307 -26.38 -44.13 34.11
CA LEU A 307 -27.63 -43.43 34.41
C LEU A 307 -28.38 -44.06 35.59
N ASN A 308 -28.47 -45.38 35.65
CA ASN A 308 -29.13 -46.07 36.77
C ASN A 308 -28.34 -45.91 38.08
N ALA A 309 -27.00 -45.98 38.04
CA ALA A 309 -26.16 -45.73 39.22
C ALA A 309 -26.29 -44.29 39.77
N LEU A 310 -26.47 -43.32 38.88
CA LEU A 310 -26.70 -41.91 39.26
C LEU A 310 -28.11 -41.70 39.86
N LYS A 311 -29.13 -42.41 39.35
CA LYS A 311 -30.49 -42.37 39.89
C LYS A 311 -30.59 -43.03 41.27
N ASP A 312 -29.89 -44.14 41.49
CA ASP A 312 -29.83 -44.82 42.80
C ASP A 312 -29.14 -43.97 43.88
N THR A 313 -28.35 -42.97 43.47
CA THR A 313 -27.72 -41.98 44.36
C THR A 313 -28.48 -40.65 44.43
N ASN A 314 -29.71 -40.62 43.91
CA ASN A 314 -30.60 -39.46 43.94
C ASN A 314 -30.07 -38.23 43.18
N ILE A 315 -29.22 -38.45 42.17
CA ILE A 315 -28.69 -37.42 41.27
C ILE A 315 -29.52 -37.45 39.97
N GLU A 316 -30.38 -36.46 39.77
CA GLU A 316 -31.11 -36.28 38.51
C GLU A 316 -30.32 -35.41 37.54
N ILE A 317 -29.98 -35.98 36.39
CA ILE A 317 -29.52 -35.22 35.22
C ILE A 317 -30.72 -35.09 34.28
N PRO A 318 -31.21 -33.87 33.97
CA PRO A 318 -32.25 -33.70 32.97
C PRO A 318 -31.70 -34.17 31.63
N PHE A 319 -32.24 -35.28 31.10
CA PHE A 319 -31.92 -35.77 29.77
C PHE A 319 -32.14 -34.64 28.75
N PRO A 320 -31.29 -34.48 27.71
CA PRO A 320 -31.48 -33.43 26.73
C PRO A 320 -32.84 -33.64 26.04
N GLN A 321 -33.68 -32.61 26.10
CA GLN A 321 -35.03 -32.64 25.57
C GLN A 321 -35.01 -32.99 24.08
N ARG A 322 -35.57 -34.15 23.71
CA ARG A 322 -36.14 -34.37 22.37
C ARG A 322 -37.58 -33.87 22.43
N VAL A 323 -37.79 -32.57 22.35
CA VAL A 323 -39.15 -32.00 22.42
C VAL A 323 -39.94 -32.50 21.20
N VAL A 324 -41.00 -33.26 21.44
CA VAL A 324 -42.11 -33.46 20.51
C VAL A 324 -43.35 -32.94 21.22
N GLU A 325 -43.90 -31.81 20.75
CA GLU A 325 -45.18 -31.28 21.20
C GLU A 325 -46.32 -31.87 20.37
N LEU A 326 -47.32 -32.43 21.03
CA LEU A 326 -48.60 -32.80 20.42
C LEU A 326 -49.66 -31.75 20.80
N LYS A 327 -50.13 -30.97 19.82
CA LYS A 327 -51.33 -30.13 19.96
C LYS A 327 -52.55 -30.87 19.40
N GLY A 328 -53.40 -31.37 20.29
CA GLY A 328 -54.72 -31.90 19.96
C GLY A 328 -55.11 -33.10 20.83
N GLU A 329 -56.34 -33.10 21.35
CA GLU A 329 -56.88 -34.21 22.16
C GLU A 329 -56.96 -35.50 21.34
N VAL A 330 -56.16 -36.50 21.73
CA VAL A 330 -56.29 -37.86 21.19
C VAL A 330 -57.48 -38.53 21.87
N ARG A 331 -58.61 -38.60 21.17
CA ARG A 331 -59.75 -39.44 21.56
C ARG A 331 -59.40 -40.90 21.34
N THR A 332 -59.23 -41.65 22.42
CA THR A 332 -59.13 -43.11 22.38
C THR A 332 -60.52 -43.72 22.12
N LYS A 333 -60.66 -44.53 21.07
CA LYS A 333 -61.78 -45.46 20.93
C LYS A 333 -61.41 -46.76 21.64
N SER A 334 -62.23 -47.15 22.60
CA SER A 334 -62.24 -48.49 23.19
C SER A 334 -62.96 -49.47 22.26
N VAL A 335 -62.26 -50.48 21.76
CA VAL A 335 -62.73 -51.86 21.57
C VAL A 335 -61.54 -52.78 21.77
#